data_AF-A0A7Y9MVW1-F1
#
_entry.id   AF-A0A7Y9MVW1-F1
#
_cell.length_a   1.000
_cell.length_b   1.000
_cell.length_c   1.000
_cell.angle_alpha   90.00
_cell.angle_beta   90.00
_cell.angle_gamma   90.00
#
_symmetry.space_group_name_H-M   'P 1'
#
loop_
_entity.id
_entity.type
_entity.pdbx_description
1 polymer ?
#
loop_
_entity_poly.entity_id
_entity_poly.type
_entity_poly.pdbx_seq_one_letter_code
_entity_poly.pdbx_strand_id
1 'polypeptide(L)'
;MMPRFLFEALVAATGTNEISVHFYTGEQPPALGVVPDWDSFCAAVKRPGNQSLEHVVFDASGSWAVLGELDVVVLGASPEVAERIDRELEQHGTSLTQMTIWDYAGTLSEDPRYSYMRAVVGLAPAGAP
;
A
#
# COMPACT_ATOMS: atom_id res chain seq x y z
N MET A 1 8.94 5.25 5.63
CA MET A 1 8.63 3.79 5.80
C MET A 1 7.28 3.62 6.48
N MET A 2 6.43 2.74 5.94
CA MET A 2 5.11 2.38 6.51
C MET A 2 5.23 1.99 8.00
N PRO A 3 4.34 2.46 8.89
CA PRO A 3 4.31 2.01 10.28
C PRO A 3 3.93 0.53 10.41
N ARG A 4 4.57 -0.19 11.35
CA ARG A 4 4.32 -1.62 11.61
C ARG A 4 2.85 -1.91 11.90
N PHE A 5 2.23 -1.13 12.78
CA PHE A 5 0.84 -1.37 13.19
C PHE A 5 -0.13 -1.25 12.01
N LEU A 6 0.14 -0.37 11.04
CA LEU A 6 -0.66 -0.26 9.83
C LEU A 6 -0.49 -1.48 8.93
N PHE A 7 0.75 -1.94 8.74
CA PHE A 7 1.02 -3.16 7.98
C PHE A 7 0.29 -4.36 8.60
N GLU A 8 0.41 -4.53 9.91
CA GLU A 8 -0.25 -5.63 10.64
C GLU A 8 -1.79 -5.52 10.55
N ALA A 9 -2.34 -4.30 10.67
CA ALA A 9 -3.76 -4.04 10.47
C ALA A 9 -4.23 -4.42 9.06
N LEU A 10 -3.47 -4.06 8.02
CA LEU A 10 -3.79 -4.41 6.62
C LEU A 10 -3.81 -5.92 6.41
N VAL A 11 -2.77 -6.62 6.88
CA VAL A 11 -2.68 -8.08 6.75
C VAL A 11 -3.83 -8.77 7.50
N ALA A 12 -4.10 -8.35 8.74
CA ALA A 12 -5.19 -8.93 9.55
C ALA A 12 -6.58 -8.65 8.96
N ALA A 13 -6.82 -7.43 8.48
CA ALA A 13 -8.10 -7.03 7.91
C ALA A 13 -8.37 -7.64 6.52
N THR A 14 -7.33 -7.97 5.76
CA THR A 14 -7.49 -8.51 4.40
C THR A 14 -7.40 -10.03 4.37
N GLY A 15 -6.69 -10.65 5.32
CA GLY A 15 -6.42 -12.08 5.31
C GLY A 15 -5.56 -12.51 4.12
N THR A 16 -4.80 -11.58 3.55
CA THR A 16 -3.94 -11.82 2.39
C THR A 16 -2.83 -12.80 2.75
N ASN A 17 -2.61 -13.79 1.87
CA ASN A 17 -1.55 -14.79 2.02
C ASN A 17 -0.23 -14.40 1.30
N GLU A 18 -0.27 -13.38 0.46
CA GLU A 18 0.89 -12.87 -0.30
C GLU A 18 0.69 -11.39 -0.63
N ILE A 19 1.69 -10.57 -0.32
CA ILE A 19 1.73 -9.15 -0.71
C ILE A 19 2.78 -8.94 -1.79
N SER A 20 2.53 -8.01 -2.69
CA SER A 20 3.48 -7.53 -3.67
C SER A 20 3.94 -6.12 -3.30
N VAL A 21 5.23 -5.86 -3.46
CA VAL A 21 5.84 -4.55 -3.20
C VAL A 21 6.50 -4.03 -4.46
N HIS A 22 6.05 -2.89 -4.95
CA HIS A 22 6.69 -2.17 -6.05
C HIS A 22 7.52 -1.01 -5.52
N PHE A 23 8.77 -0.92 -5.98
CA PHE A 23 9.75 0.08 -5.55
C PHE A 23 10.00 1.08 -6.67
N TYR A 24 9.89 2.38 -6.37
CA TYR A 24 10.19 3.46 -7.30
C TYR A 24 11.69 3.78 -7.30
N THR A 25 12.49 2.86 -7.84
CA THR A 25 13.92 3.10 -8.06
C THR A 25 14.17 3.65 -9.47
N GLY A 26 15.38 4.17 -9.72
CA GLY A 26 15.76 4.64 -11.06
C GLY A 26 15.70 3.55 -12.15
N GLU A 27 15.70 2.27 -11.78
CA GLU A 27 15.62 1.13 -12.71
C GLU A 27 14.22 0.49 -12.77
N GLN A 28 13.26 0.94 -11.95
CA GLN A 28 11.88 0.44 -11.89
C GLN A 28 11.75 -1.10 -11.92
N PRO A 29 12.29 -1.81 -10.91
CA PRO A 29 12.26 -3.26 -10.87
C PRO A 29 10.81 -3.80 -10.84
N PRO A 30 10.60 -5.04 -11.31
CA PRO A 30 9.31 -5.69 -11.18
C PRO A 30 8.88 -5.78 -9.71
N ALA A 31 7.57 -5.82 -9.47
CA ALA A 31 7.04 -6.00 -8.13
C ALA A 31 7.57 -7.29 -7.49
N LEU A 32 7.93 -7.20 -6.21
CA LEU A 32 8.50 -8.29 -5.45
C LEU A 32 7.42 -8.93 -4.58
N GLY A 33 7.20 -10.23 -4.75
CA GLY A 33 6.36 -11.02 -3.84
C GLY A 33 7.03 -11.18 -2.48
N VAL A 34 6.27 -10.92 -1.41
CA VAL A 34 6.74 -10.97 -0.03
C VAL A 34 5.69 -11.68 0.83
N VAL A 35 6.17 -12.51 1.76
CA VAL A 35 5.32 -13.14 2.78
C VAL A 35 4.66 -12.00 3.60
N PRO A 36 3.35 -12.08 3.91
CA PRO A 36 2.60 -11.02 4.57
C PRO A 36 2.88 -10.97 6.08
N ASP A 37 4.15 -10.90 6.45
CA ASP A 37 4.62 -10.68 7.81
C ASP A 37 5.60 -9.50 7.85
N TRP A 38 5.66 -8.84 9.01
CA TRP A 38 6.41 -7.61 9.16
C TRP A 38 7.92 -7.79 8.93
N ASP A 39 8.48 -8.92 9.35
CA ASP A 39 9.91 -9.16 9.27
C ASP A 39 10.34 -9.42 7.82
N SER A 40 9.55 -10.19 7.07
CA SER A 40 9.74 -10.41 5.64
C SER A 40 9.62 -9.11 4.85
N PHE A 41 8.59 -8.30 5.14
CA PHE A 41 8.43 -6.97 4.56
C PHE A 41 9.63 -6.07 4.86
N CYS A 42 10.03 -5.96 6.13
CA CYS A 42 11.20 -5.19 6.54
C CYS A 42 12.48 -5.65 5.85
N ALA A 43 12.68 -6.96 5.75
CA ALA A 43 13.84 -7.53 5.08
C ALA A 43 13.86 -7.24 3.59
N ALA A 44 12.69 -7.14 2.94
CA ALA A 44 12.57 -6.79 1.52
C ALA A 44 12.86 -5.31 1.26
N VAL A 45 12.27 -4.40 2.05
CA VAL A 45 12.41 -2.94 1.84
C VAL A 45 13.80 -2.41 2.25
N LYS A 46 14.51 -3.11 3.14
CA LYS A 46 15.87 -2.71 3.58
C LYS A 46 17.00 -3.23 2.67
N ARG A 47 16.69 -4.00 1.62
CA ARG A 47 17.73 -4.50 0.70
C ARG A 47 18.33 -3.32 -0.06
N PRO A 48 19.66 -3.26 -0.25
CA PRO A 48 20.31 -2.15 -0.94
C PRO A 48 19.74 -1.85 -2.35
N GLY A 49 19.40 -2.89 -3.12
CA GLY A 49 18.80 -2.73 -4.46
C GLY A 49 17.32 -2.31 -4.47
N ASN A 50 16.66 -2.35 -3.31
CA ASN A 50 15.25 -1.98 -3.15
C ASN A 50 15.09 -0.66 -2.40
N GLN A 51 16.18 0.08 -2.18
CA GLN A 51 16.12 1.38 -1.53
C GLN A 51 15.31 2.34 -2.41
N SER A 52 14.12 2.65 -1.92
CA SER A 52 13.20 3.58 -2.53
C SER A 52 12.71 4.52 -1.43
N LEU A 53 12.75 5.82 -1.69
CA LEU A 53 11.80 6.72 -1.05
C LEU A 53 10.45 6.23 -1.58
N GLU A 54 9.45 5.86 -0.82
CA GLU A 54 8.14 5.41 -1.35
C GLU A 54 8.10 4.05 -2.07
N HIS A 55 7.07 3.28 -1.74
CA HIS A 55 6.77 1.99 -2.34
C HIS A 55 5.26 1.75 -2.30
N VAL A 56 4.77 0.98 -3.26
CA VAL A 56 3.37 0.54 -3.29
C VAL A 56 3.30 -0.91 -2.82
N VAL A 57 2.54 -1.14 -1.76
CA VAL A 57 2.19 -2.47 -1.27
C VAL A 57 0.79 -2.81 -1.75
N PHE A 58 0.59 -3.95 -2.37
CA PHE A 58 -0.72 -4.38 -2.84
C PHE A 58 -0.88 -5.88 -2.67
N ASP A 59 -2.11 -6.35 -2.60
CA ASP A 59 -2.36 -7.79 -2.59
C ASP A 59 -2.22 -8.39 -3.98
N ALA A 60 -1.91 -9.68 -4.03
CA ALA A 60 -1.77 -10.40 -5.30
C ALA A 60 -3.03 -10.37 -6.20
N SER A 61 -4.22 -10.12 -5.64
CA SER A 61 -5.46 -10.02 -6.42
C SER A 61 -5.73 -8.60 -6.96
N GLY A 62 -4.96 -7.60 -6.55
CA GLY A 62 -5.18 -6.20 -6.92
C GLY A 62 -6.47 -5.62 -6.32
N SER A 63 -6.95 -6.17 -5.19
CA SER A 63 -8.14 -5.64 -4.51
C SER A 63 -7.82 -4.37 -3.72
N TRP A 64 -6.58 -4.17 -3.27
CA TRP A 64 -6.16 -2.97 -2.57
C TRP A 64 -4.68 -2.63 -2.84
N ALA A 65 -4.35 -1.36 -2.68
CA ALA A 65 -2.97 -0.87 -2.77
C ALA A 65 -2.73 0.23 -1.72
N VAL A 66 -1.50 0.29 -1.19
CA VAL A 66 -1.06 1.25 -0.20
C VAL A 66 0.26 1.89 -0.63
N LEU A 67 0.28 3.21 -0.75
CA LEU A 67 1.53 3.97 -0.87
C LEU A 67 2.09 4.16 0.54
N GLY A 68 3.25 3.58 0.80
CA GLY A 68 3.90 3.66 2.10
C GLY A 68 5.10 4.59 2.06
N GLU A 69 5.00 5.82 2.59
CA GLU A 69 6.13 6.55 3.16
C GLU A 69 5.79 7.81 3.96
N LEU A 70 5.63 8.97 3.31
CA LEU A 70 5.42 10.26 3.98
C LEU A 70 3.95 10.47 4.35
N ASP A 71 3.07 10.03 3.43
CA ASP A 71 1.63 9.95 3.62
C ASP A 71 1.19 8.53 3.30
N VAL A 72 0.36 7.94 4.14
CA VAL A 72 -0.21 6.61 3.85
C VAL A 72 -1.45 6.85 3.02
N VAL A 73 -1.44 6.40 1.77
CA VAL A 73 -2.64 6.42 0.93
C VAL A 73 -3.09 5.00 0.68
N VAL A 74 -4.34 4.67 1.04
CA VAL A 74 -4.96 3.37 0.80
C VAL A 74 -5.99 3.52 -0.32
N LEU A 75 -5.88 2.70 -1.36
CA LEU A 75 -6.80 2.65 -2.51
C LEU A 75 -7.36 1.23 -2.72
N GLY A 76 -8.56 1.15 -3.30
CA GLY A 76 -9.21 -0.12 -3.68
C GLY A 76 -9.90 -0.89 -2.54
N ALA A 77 -9.55 -0.62 -1.28
CA ALA A 77 -10.21 -1.25 -0.15
C ALA A 77 -11.74 -1.01 -0.20
N SER A 78 -12.52 -2.10 -0.22
CA SER A 78 -13.97 -2.01 -0.09
C SER A 78 -14.35 -1.36 1.24
N PRO A 79 -15.55 -0.76 1.38
CA PRO A 79 -15.99 -0.20 2.66
C PRO A 79 -15.86 -1.19 3.82
N GLU A 80 -16.18 -2.47 3.59
CA GLU A 80 -16.04 -3.54 4.58
C GLU A 80 -14.58 -3.79 5.00
N VAL A 81 -13.65 -3.76 4.03
CA VAL A 81 -12.21 -3.90 4.33
C VAL A 81 -11.69 -2.67 5.06
N ALA A 82 -12.10 -1.47 4.65
CA ALA A 82 -11.74 -0.23 5.33
C ALA A 82 -12.19 -0.21 6.79
N GLU A 83 -13.44 -0.61 7.07
CA GLU A 83 -13.97 -0.74 8.44
C GLU A 83 -13.19 -1.76 9.28
N ARG A 84 -12.75 -2.88 8.67
CA ARG A 84 -11.93 -3.87 9.36
C ARG A 84 -10.54 -3.32 9.68
N ILE A 85 -9.92 -2.59 8.76
CA ILE A 85 -8.62 -1.95 9.01
C ILE A 85 -8.77 -0.91 10.14
N ASP A 86 -9.81 -0.08 10.09
CA ASP A 86 -10.08 0.91 11.15
C ASP A 86 -10.23 0.26 12.52
N ARG A 87 -10.93 -0.88 12.62
CA ARG A 87 -11.08 -1.63 13.87
C ARG A 87 -9.74 -2.12 14.44
N GLU A 88 -8.80 -2.52 13.59
CA GLU A 88 -7.46 -2.88 14.03
C GLU A 88 -6.67 -1.63 14.47
N LEU A 89 -6.79 -0.53 13.73
CA LEU A 89 -6.12 0.74 14.04
C LEU A 89 -6.64 1.41 15.32
N GLU A 90 -7.91 1.19 15.69
CA GLU A 90 -8.50 1.68 16.94
C GLU A 90 -7.72 1.18 18.18
N GLN A 91 -7.16 -0.02 18.13
CA GLN A 91 -6.31 -0.58 19.20
C GLN A 91 -5.04 0.26 19.42
N HIS A 92 -4.64 1.03 18.41
CA HIS A 92 -3.51 1.94 18.42
C HIS A 92 -3.91 3.41 18.56
N GLY A 93 -5.21 3.69 18.78
CA GLY A 93 -5.73 5.04 18.95
C GLY A 93 -5.71 5.88 17.68
N THR A 94 -5.76 5.24 16.50
CA THR A 94 -5.79 5.92 15.21
C THR A 94 -6.85 5.33 14.28
N SER A 95 -6.99 5.88 13.07
CA SER A 95 -7.85 5.39 12.00
C SER A 95 -7.25 5.68 10.64
N LEU A 96 -7.72 5.00 9.59
CA LEU A 96 -7.40 5.29 8.21
C LEU A 96 -7.58 6.77 7.94
N THR A 97 -8.71 7.37 8.31
CA THR A 97 -9.00 8.80 8.07
C THR A 97 -7.96 9.74 8.69
N GLN A 98 -7.35 9.36 9.81
CA GLN A 98 -6.27 10.14 10.44
C GLN A 98 -4.90 9.90 9.81
N MET A 99 -4.71 8.73 9.19
CA MET A 99 -3.46 8.32 8.55
C MET A 99 -3.39 8.71 7.06
N THR A 100 -4.53 8.80 6.38
CA THR A 100 -4.61 9.35 5.02
C THR A 100 -4.64 10.86 5.07
N ILE A 101 -3.64 11.51 4.46
CA ILE A 101 -3.86 12.85 3.95
C ILE A 101 -4.99 12.74 2.93
N TRP A 102 -6.07 13.47 3.18
CA TRP A 102 -7.32 13.37 2.43
C TRP A 102 -7.07 13.43 0.91
N ASP A 103 -7.37 12.32 0.24
CA ASP A 103 -7.60 12.30 -1.19
C ASP A 103 -8.91 11.55 -1.47
N TYR A 104 -10.03 12.24 -1.21
CA TYR A 104 -11.33 11.84 -1.75
C TYR A 104 -11.24 11.87 -3.28
N ALA A 105 -12.02 11.01 -3.96
CA ALA A 105 -11.93 10.67 -5.39
C ALA A 105 -11.89 11.83 -6.42
N GLY A 106 -11.95 13.09 -6.00
CA GLY A 106 -11.80 14.29 -6.83
C GLY A 106 -10.41 14.94 -6.86
N THR A 107 -9.44 14.54 -6.01
CA THR A 107 -8.17 15.29 -5.86
C THR A 107 -6.88 14.48 -6.01
N LEU A 108 -6.97 13.16 -6.26
CA LEU A 108 -5.81 12.30 -6.50
C LEU A 108 -4.91 12.91 -7.57
N SER A 109 -3.78 13.45 -7.10
CA SER A 109 -2.79 14.21 -7.86
C SER A 109 -2.44 13.52 -9.18
N GLU A 110 -2.05 14.30 -10.19
CA GLU A 110 -1.49 13.79 -11.47
C GLU A 110 -0.15 13.05 -11.28
N ASP A 111 0.26 12.87 -10.03
CA ASP A 111 1.42 12.10 -9.67
C ASP A 111 1.40 10.68 -10.28
N PRO A 112 2.48 10.27 -10.98
CA PRO A 112 2.61 8.94 -11.54
C PRO A 112 2.39 7.79 -10.54
N ARG A 113 2.67 8.03 -9.25
CA ARG A 113 2.50 7.03 -8.17
C ARG A 113 1.02 6.66 -7.99
N TYR A 114 0.14 7.65 -7.97
CA TYR A 114 -1.31 7.41 -7.87
C TYR A 114 -1.88 6.78 -9.14
N SER A 115 -1.29 7.08 -10.30
CA SER A 115 -1.65 6.42 -11.57
C SER A 115 -1.34 4.93 -11.52
N TYR A 116 -0.16 4.55 -11.00
CA TYR A 116 0.19 3.14 -10.79
C TYR A 116 -0.73 2.45 -9.79
N MET A 117 -1.00 3.07 -8.63
CA MET A 117 -1.92 2.48 -7.65
C MET A 117 -3.32 2.26 -8.23
N ARG A 118 -3.86 3.25 -8.95
CA ARG A 118 -5.16 3.12 -9.65
C ARG A 118 -5.16 1.99 -10.66
N ALA A 119 -4.05 1.77 -11.36
CA ALA A 119 -3.90 0.67 -12.29
C ALA A 119 -3.89 -0.69 -11.57
N VAL A 120 -3.16 -0.81 -10.47
CA VAL A 120 -3.10 -2.02 -9.65
C VAL A 120 -4.49 -2.40 -9.13
N VAL A 121 -5.28 -1.43 -8.69
CA VAL A 121 -6.64 -1.66 -8.18
C VAL A 121 -7.75 -1.63 -9.24
N GLY A 122 -7.38 -1.64 -10.53
CA GLY A 122 -8.33 -1.66 -11.65
C GLY A 122 -9.22 -0.42 -11.81
N LEU A 123 -8.88 0.70 -11.15
CA LEU A 123 -9.59 1.98 -11.27
C LEU A 123 -9.17 2.79 -12.51
N ALA A 124 -8.04 2.46 -13.11
CA ALA A 124 -7.56 3.01 -14.38
C ALA A 124 -6.85 1.92 -15.19
N PRO A 125 -6.79 2.00 -16.52
CA PRO A 125 -5.90 1.14 -17.27
C PRO A 125 -4.45 1.37 -16.81
N ALA A 126 -3.65 0.31 -16.72
CA ALA A 126 -2.21 0.43 -16.53
C ALA A 126 -1.63 1.28 -17.66
N GLY A 127 -1.38 2.56 -17.38
CA GLY A 127 -0.78 3.47 -18.34
C GLY A 127 0.55 2.88 -18.79
N ALA A 128 0.70 2.73 -20.11
CA ALA A 128 2.00 2.43 -20.69
C ALA A 128 3.00 3.55 -20.31
N PRO A 129 4.27 3.20 -20.06
CA PRO A 129 5.33 4.13 -19.65
C PRO A 129 5.52 5.29 -20.63
#